data_AF-A0A541BAY3-F1
#
_entry.id   AF-A0A541BAY3-F1
#
_cell.length_a   1.000
_cell.length_b   1.000
_cell.length_c   1.000
_cell.angle_alpha   90.00
_cell.angle_beta   90.00
_cell.angle_gamma   90.00
#
_symmetry.space_group_name_H-M   'P 1'
#
loop_
_entity.id
_entity.type
_entity.pdbx_description
1 polymer ?
#
loop_
_entity_poly.entity_id
_entity_poly.type
_entity_poly.pdbx_seq_one_letter_code
_entity_poly.pdbx_strand_id
1 'polypeptide(L)'
;MGADVGELELRDPTVDLDGDGVLDSRTVTGSAGVAIASDLDGDGFADHVTTVEQDGAYAAWEAHRDPDGTLQWERTDHGRL
;
A
#
# COMPACT_ATOMS: atom_id res chain seq x y z
N MET A 1 15.12 -6.46 4.72
CA MET A 1 14.76 -5.23 5.45
C MET A 1 13.26 -5.07 5.27
N GLY A 2 12.48 -5.29 6.33
CA GLY A 2 11.08 -4.87 6.32
C GLY A 2 11.07 -3.35 6.27
N ALA A 3 10.24 -2.77 5.42
CA ALA A 3 10.15 -1.33 5.30
C ALA A 3 9.51 -0.80 6.59
N ASP A 4 10.32 -0.14 7.44
CA ASP A 4 9.80 0.74 8.50
C ASP A 4 9.41 2.06 7.82
N VAL A 5 8.29 2.02 7.08
CA VAL A 5 7.81 3.15 6.29
C VAL A 5 6.89 4.08 7.09
N GLY A 6 6.62 3.76 8.36
CA GLY A 6 5.66 4.48 9.18
C GLY A 6 4.26 4.50 8.54
N GLU A 7 3.43 5.42 8.99
CA GLU A 7 2.14 5.70 8.35
C GLU A 7 2.35 6.25 6.94
N LEU A 8 1.67 5.64 5.97
CA LEU A 8 1.66 6.09 4.58
C LEU A 8 0.35 6.81 4.28
N GLU A 9 0.35 8.14 4.40
CA GLU A 9 -0.81 8.96 4.06
C GLU A 9 -1.17 8.82 2.56
N LEU A 10 -2.42 8.49 2.29
CA LEU A 10 -2.92 8.33 0.92
C LEU A 10 -3.34 9.68 0.35
N ARG A 11 -2.38 10.42 -0.20
CA ARG A 11 -2.64 11.72 -0.83
C ARG A 11 -3.25 11.53 -2.21
N ASP A 12 -4.29 12.29 -2.56
CA ASP A 12 -4.92 12.31 -3.89
C ASP A 12 -5.21 10.90 -4.47
N PRO A 13 -5.97 10.04 -3.78
CA PRO A 13 -6.42 8.77 -4.34
C PRO A 13 -7.26 8.99 -5.60
N THR A 14 -7.25 8.03 -6.52
CA THR A 14 -7.85 8.17 -7.85
C THR A 14 -8.80 7.03 -8.23
N VAL A 15 -8.89 5.98 -7.42
CA VAL A 15 -9.71 4.79 -7.69
C VAL A 15 -10.57 4.49 -6.46
N ASP A 16 -11.88 4.40 -6.69
CA ASP A 16 -12.88 3.86 -5.77
C ASP A 16 -12.96 2.33 -5.97
N LEU A 17 -12.61 1.56 -4.95
CA LEU A 17 -12.53 0.11 -4.98
C LEU A 17 -13.85 -0.56 -4.59
N ASP A 18 -14.63 0.05 -3.70
CA ASP A 18 -15.84 -0.57 -3.13
C ASP A 18 -17.17 0.03 -3.62
N GLY A 19 -17.10 1.17 -4.32
CA GLY A 19 -18.21 1.84 -4.97
C GLY A 19 -18.99 2.79 -4.07
N ASP A 20 -18.44 3.22 -2.93
CA ASP A 20 -19.11 4.13 -2.01
C ASP A 20 -19.03 5.62 -2.42
N GLY A 21 -18.21 5.93 -3.44
CA GLY A 21 -17.98 7.27 -3.97
C GLY A 21 -16.81 8.02 -3.34
N VAL A 22 -16.07 7.40 -2.42
CA VAL A 22 -14.76 7.82 -1.91
C VAL A 22 -13.67 7.15 -2.75
N LEU A 23 -12.50 7.77 -2.85
CA LEU A 23 -11.38 7.21 -3.60
C LEU A 23 -10.41 6.57 -2.59
N ASP A 24 -10.09 5.30 -2.82
CA ASP A 24 -9.41 4.43 -1.85
C ASP A 24 -7.99 4.10 -2.24
N SER A 25 -7.62 4.32 -3.50
CA SER A 25 -6.37 3.82 -4.04
C SER A 25 -5.62 4.79 -4.92
N ARG A 26 -4.30 4.76 -4.81
CA ARG A 26 -3.37 5.55 -5.62
C ARG A 26 -2.31 4.65 -6.25
N THR A 27 -2.09 4.87 -7.55
CA THR A 27 -0.95 4.28 -8.27
C THR A 27 0.14 5.33 -8.48
N VAL A 28 1.37 5.00 -8.11
CA VAL A 28 2.57 5.81 -8.36
C VAL A 28 3.48 5.05 -9.30
N THR A 29 3.79 5.64 -10.45
CA THR A 29 4.71 5.07 -11.44
C THR A 29 5.99 5.90 -11.50
N GLY A 30 7.14 5.25 -11.55
CA GLY A 30 8.45 5.92 -11.66
C GLY A 30 9.53 5.02 -12.25
N SER A 31 10.77 5.49 -12.24
CA SER A 31 11.92 4.72 -12.75
C SER A 31 12.22 3.46 -11.94
N ALA A 32 11.75 3.38 -10.70
CA ALA A 32 11.87 2.19 -9.86
C ALA A 32 10.83 1.10 -10.18
N GLY A 33 9.75 1.46 -10.90
CA GLY A 33 8.62 0.56 -11.14
C GLY A 33 7.28 1.22 -10.80
N VAL A 34 6.34 0.40 -10.35
CA VAL A 34 4.99 0.80 -9.96
C VAL A 34 4.76 0.48 -8.49
N ALA A 35 4.14 1.40 -7.77
CA ALA A 35 3.60 1.17 -6.43
C ALA A 35 2.10 1.47 -6.44
N ILE A 36 1.33 0.63 -5.77
CA ILE A 36 -0.11 0.79 -5.57
C ILE A 36 -0.33 0.80 -4.07
N ALA A 37 -1.00 1.82 -3.55
CA ALA A 37 -1.36 1.93 -2.14
C ALA A 37 -2.89 2.08 -2.02
N SER A 38 -3.47 1.42 -1.03
CA SER A 38 -4.92 1.37 -0.79
C SER A 38 -5.24 1.61 0.68
N ASP A 39 -6.17 2.51 0.95
CA ASP A 39 -6.85 2.73 2.23
C ASP A 39 -8.15 1.91 2.18
N LEU A 40 -8.29 0.92 3.06
CA LEU A 40 -9.39 -0.05 3.05
C LEU A 40 -10.34 0.15 4.24
N ASP A 41 -9.93 0.90 5.26
CA ASP A 41 -10.75 1.22 6.41
C ASP A 41 -11.24 2.69 6.46
N GLY A 42 -10.74 3.52 5.55
CA GLY A 42 -11.19 4.89 5.30
C GLY A 42 -10.58 5.93 6.25
N ASP A 43 -9.47 5.61 6.92
CA ASP A 43 -8.82 6.51 7.88
C ASP A 43 -7.87 7.54 7.23
N GLY A 44 -7.64 7.44 5.92
CA GLY A 44 -6.77 8.30 5.12
C GLY A 44 -5.34 7.77 4.95
N PHE A 45 -5.02 6.61 5.51
CA PHE A 45 -3.71 5.96 5.44
C PHE A 45 -3.80 4.64 4.67
N ALA A 46 -2.68 4.22 4.07
CA ALA A 46 -2.66 2.96 3.35
C ALA A 46 -2.63 1.77 4.31
N ASP A 47 -3.54 0.83 4.09
CA ASP A 47 -3.59 -0.48 4.72
C ASP A 47 -2.87 -1.55 3.89
N HIS A 48 -2.83 -1.35 2.57
CA HIS A 48 -2.24 -2.32 1.65
C HIS A 48 -1.36 -1.63 0.61
N VAL A 49 -0.17 -2.18 0.40
CA VAL A 49 0.77 -1.70 -0.60
C VAL A 49 1.24 -2.86 -1.47
N THR A 50 1.26 -2.66 -2.79
CA THR A 50 1.91 -3.57 -3.74
C THR A 50 2.94 -2.80 -4.55
N THR A 51 4.14 -3.35 -4.67
CA THR A 51 5.18 -2.81 -5.56
C THR A 51 5.53 -3.83 -6.62
N VAL A 52 5.73 -3.35 -7.86
CA VAL A 52 6.29 -4.12 -8.97
C VAL A 52 7.49 -3.35 -9.51
N GLU A 53 8.68 -3.93 -9.38
CA GLU A 53 9.92 -3.37 -9.88
C GLU A 53 10.06 -3.59 -11.40
N GLN A 54 10.93 -2.81 -12.05
CA GLN A 54 11.15 -2.93 -13.51
C GLN A 54 11.64 -4.31 -13.95
N ASP A 55 12.32 -5.04 -13.08
CA ASP A 55 12.84 -6.38 -13.38
C ASP A 55 11.79 -7.50 -13.16
N GLY A 56 10.55 -7.12 -12.84
CA GLY A 56 9.44 -8.01 -12.59
C GLY A 56 9.37 -8.54 -11.15
N ALA A 57 10.31 -8.17 -10.26
CA ALA A 57 10.16 -8.48 -8.84
C ALA A 57 8.93 -7.76 -8.28
N TYR A 58 8.15 -8.45 -7.44
CA TYR A 58 7.01 -7.85 -6.79
C TYR A 58 6.94 -8.24 -5.31
N ALA A 59 6.25 -7.41 -4.54
CA ALA A 59 5.89 -7.71 -3.17
C ALA A 59 4.62 -6.94 -2.76
N ALA A 60 3.87 -7.53 -1.83
CA ALA A 60 2.68 -6.97 -1.24
C ALA A 60 2.83 -6.94 0.28
N TRP A 61 2.31 -5.89 0.91
CA TRP A 61 2.37 -5.67 2.35
C TRP A 61 1.03 -5.19 2.88
N GLU A 62 0.69 -5.64 4.08
CA GLU A 62 -0.46 -5.20 4.86
C GLU A 62 0.00 -4.48 6.13
N ALA A 63 -0.68 -3.40 6.46
CA ALA A 63 -0.46 -2.62 7.67
C ALA A 63 -1.31 -3.22 8.81
N HIS A 64 -0.66 -3.54 9.93
CA HIS A 64 -1.31 -4.02 11.13
C HIS A 64 -0.99 -3.07 12.28
N ARG A 65 -2.05 -2.59 12.95
CA ARG A 65 -1.89 -1.77 14.15
C ARG A 65 -2.05 -2.64 15.39
N ASP A 66 -0.99 -2.71 16.18
CA ASP A 66 -1.00 -3.39 17.48
C ASP A 66 -1.92 -2.66 18.47
N PRO A 67 -2.42 -3.34 19.53
CA PRO A 67 -3.27 -2.71 20.54
C PRO A 67 -2.63 -1.51 21.25
N ASP A 68 -1.30 -1.37 21.22
CA ASP A 68 -0.58 -0.22 21.77
C ASP A 68 -0.47 0.96 20.79
N GLY A 69 -1.00 0.82 19.58
CA GLY A 69 -1.00 1.83 18.52
C GLY A 69 0.17 1.71 17.55
N THR A 70 1.13 0.81 17.79
CA THR A 70 2.29 0.60 16.91
C THR A 70 1.84 0.07 15.55
N LEU A 71 2.27 0.72 14.48
CA LEU A 71 2.05 0.24 13.12
C LEU A 71 3.17 -0.70 12.70
N GLN A 72 2.80 -1.86 12.17
CA GLN A 72 3.72 -2.82 11.58
C GLN A 72 3.29 -3.18 10.16
N TRP A 73 4.25 -3.24 9.26
CA TRP A 73 4.02 -3.72 7.90
C TRP A 73 4.44 -5.18 7.78
N GLU A 74 3.48 -6.05 7.51
CA GLU A 74 3.72 -7.45 7.23
C GLU A 74 3.75 -7.69 5.73
N ARG A 75 4.78 -8.37 5.22
CA ARG A 75 4.84 -8.75 3.81
C ARG A 75 4.01 -10.00 3.58
N THR A 76 2.90 -9.87 2.88
CA THR A 76 1.91 -10.94 2.67
C THR A 76 2.17 -11.74 1.40
N ASP A 77 2.74 -11.14 0.36
CA ASP A 77 3.15 -11.83 -0.87
C ASP A 77 4.45 -11.25 -1.45
N HIS A 78 5.18 -12.07 -2.22
CA HIS A 78 6.34 -11.64 -3.00
C HIS A 78 6.75 -12.68 -4.03
N GLY A 79 7.35 -12.22 -5.13
CA GLY A 79 7.84 -13.10 -6.17
C GLY A 79 8.43 -12.35 -7.36
N ARG A 80 8.34 -12.98 -8.52
CA ARG A 80 8.72 -12.41 -9.81
C ARG A 80 7.69 -12.82 -10.87
N LEU A 81 7.32 -11.87 -11.73
CA LEU A 81 6.42 -12.06 -12.87
C LEU A 81 7.07 -12.85 -14.02
#